data_AF-A0A6G8FXV2-F1
#
_entry.id   AF-A0A6G8FXV2-F1
#
_cell.length_a   1.000
_cell.length_b   1.000
_cell.length_c   1.000
_cell.angle_alpha   90.00
_cell.angle_beta   90.00
_cell.angle_gamma   90.00
#
_symmetry.space_group_name_H-M   'P 1'
#
loop_
_entity.id
_entity.type
_entity.pdbx_description
1 polymer ?
#
loop_
_entity_poly.entity_id
_entity_poly.type
_entity_poly.pdbx_seq_one_letter_code
_entity_poly.pdbx_strand_id
1 'polypeptide(L)'
;MSFEVQREALEHDAKIWEATSGVLSTSSTSAAGLDLTTNALSVVSDFTGFTSTYSTIQDFVVGLLSDGSTATSTMAATLRDVKKQYEADEASAAARIGAEWSPVQ
;
A
#
# COMPACT_ATOMS: atom_id res chain seq x y z
N MET A 1 17.66 -2.54 -21.80
CA MET A 1 17.32 -3.24 -20.54
C MET A 1 16.58 -4.51 -20.90
N SER A 2 16.96 -5.67 -20.33
CA SER A 2 16.28 -6.93 -20.62
C SER A 2 14.90 -6.97 -19.95
N PHE A 3 14.04 -7.88 -20.42
CA PHE A 3 12.69 -8.09 -19.87
C PHE A 3 12.74 -8.55 -18.40
N GLU A 4 13.71 -9.40 -18.06
CA GLU A 4 13.91 -9.88 -16.69
C GLU A 4 14.22 -8.75 -15.71
N VAL A 5 15.06 -7.79 -16.11
CA VAL A 5 15.38 -6.61 -15.28
C VAL A 5 14.13 -5.77 -15.00
N GLN A 6 13.22 -5.64 -15.97
CA GLN A 6 11.96 -4.92 -15.76
C GLN A 6 11.03 -5.66 -14.80
N ARG A 7 10.99 -7.00 -14.87
CA ARG A 7 10.17 -7.85 -14.01
C ARG A 7 10.66 -7.84 -12.55
N GLU A 8 11.97 -7.88 -12.35
CA GLU A 8 12.58 -7.72 -11.02
C GLU A 8 12.35 -6.32 -10.45
N ALA A 9 12.42 -5.28 -11.29
CA ALA A 9 12.11 -3.91 -10.86
C ALA A 9 10.66 -3.76 -10.39
N LEU A 10 9.68 -4.34 -11.11
CA LEU A 10 8.28 -4.34 -10.69
C LEU A 10 8.07 -5.01 -9.32
N GLU A 11 8.74 -6.15 -9.10
CA GLU A 11 8.67 -6.86 -7.82
C GLU A 11 9.32 -6.06 -6.69
N HIS A 12 10.46 -5.44 -6.96
CA HIS A 12 11.16 -4.57 -6.01
C HIS A 12 10.29 -3.38 -5.60
N ASP A 13 9.72 -2.68 -6.57
CA ASP A 13 8.88 -1.51 -6.32
C ASP A 13 7.59 -1.91 -5.58
N ALA A 14 6.98 -3.05 -5.93
CA ALA A 14 5.85 -3.58 -5.18
C ALA A 14 6.17 -3.82 -3.70
N LYS A 15 7.37 -4.33 -3.38
CA LYS A 15 7.81 -4.52 -1.98
C LYS A 15 7.97 -3.19 -1.24
N ILE A 16 8.48 -2.15 -1.90
CA ILE A 16 8.61 -0.81 -1.31
C ILE A 16 7.24 -0.23 -0.97
N TRP A 17 6.28 -0.33 -1.90
CA TRP A 17 4.92 0.14 -1.66
C TRP A 17 4.21 -0.64 -0.56
N GLU A 18 4.41 -1.96 -0.49
CA GLU A 18 3.90 -2.79 0.60
C GLU A 18 4.48 -2.39 1.96
N ALA A 19 5.80 -2.19 2.02
CA ALA A 19 6.46 -1.75 3.25
C ALA A 19 5.94 -0.38 3.70
N THR A 20 5.74 0.54 2.75
CA THR A 20 5.16 1.87 3.01
C THR A 20 3.74 1.74 3.56
N SER A 21 2.90 0.90 2.95
CA SER A 21 1.56 0.61 3.45
C SER A 21 1.59 0.10 4.91
N GLY A 22 2.51 -0.83 5.22
CA GLY A 22 2.68 -1.36 6.57
C GLY A 22 3.07 -0.29 7.58
N VAL A 23 3.96 0.64 7.22
CA VAL A 23 4.33 1.79 8.06
C VAL A 23 3.11 2.70 8.29
N LEU A 24 2.37 3.05 7.24
CA LEU A 24 1.19 3.91 7.34
C LEU A 24 0.10 3.29 8.23
N SER A 25 -0.16 1.99 8.07
CA SER A 25 -1.12 1.24 8.90
C SER A 25 -0.69 1.22 10.38
N THR A 26 0.59 0.99 10.64
CA THR A 26 1.16 1.02 12.00
C THR A 26 1.05 2.42 12.62
N SER A 27 1.37 3.46 11.84
CA SER A 27 1.24 4.85 12.28
C SER A 27 -0.21 5.23 12.55
N SER A 28 -1.16 4.80 11.71
CA SER A 28 -2.60 5.00 11.93
C SER A 28 -3.06 4.38 13.25
N THR A 29 -2.66 3.14 13.51
CA THR A 29 -2.97 2.43 14.77
C THR A 29 -2.37 3.15 15.96
N SER A 30 -1.11 3.61 15.84
CA SER A 30 -0.43 4.36 16.90
C SER A 30 -1.11 5.69 17.18
N ALA A 31 -1.51 6.43 16.12
CA ALA A 31 -2.22 7.69 16.23
C ALA A 31 -3.61 7.52 16.87
N ALA A 32 -4.35 6.47 16.51
CA ALA A 32 -5.64 6.14 17.12
C ALA A 32 -5.52 5.76 18.61
N GLY A 33 -4.36 5.25 19.03
CA GLY A 33 -4.08 4.93 20.43
C GLY A 33 -3.63 6.11 21.29
N LEU A 34 -3.40 7.30 20.71
CA LEU A 34 -3.05 8.50 21.48
C LEU A 34 -4.29 9.04 22.18
N ASP A 35 -4.39 8.87 23.49
CA ASP A 35 -5.51 9.41 24.27
C ASP A 35 -5.05 10.63 25.10
N LEU A 36 -5.84 11.70 25.04
CA LEU A 36 -5.69 12.86 25.93
C LEU A 36 -6.73 12.76 27.04
N THR A 37 -6.32 12.12 28.14
CA THR A 37 -7.19 12.00 29.31
C THR A 37 -7.45 13.37 29.93
N THR A 38 -8.64 13.55 30.52
CA THR A 38 -9.01 14.74 31.31
C THR A 38 -8.06 15.00 32.50
N ASN A 39 -7.28 14.00 32.94
CA ASN A 39 -6.23 14.19 33.95
C ASN A 39 -4.94 14.81 33.39
N ALA A 40 -4.69 14.67 32.08
CA ALA A 40 -3.56 15.29 31.38
C ALA A 40 -3.85 16.74 30.96
N LEU A 41 -5.11 17.16 31.06
CA LEU A 41 -5.62 18.44 30.59
C LEU A 41 -6.27 19.22 31.75
N SER A 42 -6.03 20.53 31.82
CA SER A 42 -6.70 21.38 32.81
C SER A 42 -8.19 21.44 32.51
N VAL A 43 -9.06 21.50 33.53
CA VAL A 43 -10.52 21.71 33.38
C VAL A 43 -10.85 22.89 32.45
N VAL A 44 -9.99 23.91 32.41
CA VAL A 44 -10.13 25.07 31.51
C VAL A 44 -10.07 24.69 30.03
N SER A 45 -9.32 23.64 29.66
CA SER A 45 -9.21 23.18 28.27
C SER A 45 -10.47 22.47 27.76
N ASP A 46 -11.23 21.83 28.65
CA ASP A 46 -12.56 21.32 28.28
C ASP A 46 -13.54 22.46 28.03
N PHE A 47 -13.47 23.55 28.82
CA PHE A 47 -14.30 24.75 28.60
C PHE A 47 -14.01 25.46 27.28
N THR A 48 -12.81 25.33 26.71
CA THR A 48 -12.46 25.94 25.42
C THR A 48 -12.71 25.03 24.22
N GLY A 49 -13.23 23.82 24.43
CA GLY A 49 -13.48 22.85 23.35
C GLY A 49 -12.21 22.22 22.78
N PHE A 50 -11.10 22.26 23.53
CA PHE A 50 -9.81 21.74 23.11
C PHE A 50 -9.89 20.23 22.82
N THR A 51 -10.48 19.45 23.71
CA THR A 51 -10.61 18.00 23.59
C THR A 51 -11.38 17.58 22.33
N SER A 52 -12.45 18.30 21.99
CA SER A 52 -13.21 18.08 20.76
C SER A 52 -12.39 18.40 19.50
N THR A 53 -11.64 19.51 19.53
CA THR A 53 -10.76 19.90 18.43
C THR A 53 -9.64 18.88 18.24
N TYR A 54 -9.03 18.40 19.32
CA TYR A 54 -8.01 17.37 19.29
C TYR A 54 -8.54 16.08 18.68
N SER A 55 -9.68 15.57 19.15
CA SER A 55 -10.32 14.36 18.61
C SER A 55 -10.60 14.50 17.12
N THR A 56 -11.10 15.65 16.67
CA THR A 56 -11.34 15.91 15.23
C THR A 56 -10.05 15.84 14.40
N ILE A 57 -8.97 16.44 14.90
CA ILE A 57 -7.65 16.41 14.23
C ILE A 57 -7.08 15.00 14.24
N GLN A 58 -7.22 14.28 15.35
CA GLN A 58 -6.77 12.90 15.48
C GLN A 58 -7.50 12.00 14.47
N ASP A 59 -8.82 12.08 14.41
CA ASP A 59 -9.63 11.31 13.46
C ASP A 59 -9.22 11.61 12.01
N PHE A 60 -8.95 12.87 11.70
CA PHE A 60 -8.46 13.27 10.38
C PHE A 60 -7.10 12.65 10.05
N VAL A 61 -6.15 12.68 10.99
CA VAL A 61 -4.81 12.08 10.80
C VAL A 61 -4.89 10.56 10.67
N VAL A 62 -5.70 9.90 11.51
CA VAL A 62 -5.95 8.46 11.42
C VAL A 62 -6.53 8.10 10.06
N GLY A 63 -7.56 8.84 9.61
CA GLY A 63 -8.16 8.66 8.29
C GLY A 63 -7.12 8.80 7.17
N LEU A 64 -6.33 9.88 7.17
CA LEU A 64 -5.31 10.13 6.15
C LEU A 64 -4.26 9.02 6.08
N LEU A 65 -3.81 8.51 7.22
CA LEU A 65 -2.83 7.41 7.29
C LEU A 65 -3.44 6.09 6.79
N SER A 66 -4.69 5.81 7.16
CA SER A 66 -5.42 4.64 6.69
C SER A 66 -5.61 4.68 5.17
N ASP A 67 -6.07 5.81 4.63
CA ASP A 67 -6.28 5.99 3.19
C ASP A 67 -4.97 5.85 2.41
N GLY A 68 -3.87 6.42 2.92
CA GLY A 68 -2.54 6.27 2.36
C GLY A 68 -2.06 4.81 2.36
N SER A 69 -2.33 4.06 3.43
CA SER A 69 -2.02 2.62 3.50
C SER A 69 -2.79 1.83 2.43
N THR A 70 -4.10 2.07 2.29
CA THR A 70 -4.91 1.43 1.26
C THR A 70 -4.42 1.74 -0.16
N ALA A 71 -4.13 3.01 -0.43
CA ALA A 71 -3.64 3.44 -1.75
C ALA A 71 -2.30 2.76 -2.10
N THR A 72 -1.34 2.78 -1.18
CA THR A 72 -0.02 2.16 -1.40
C THR A 72 -0.08 0.63 -1.51
N SER A 73 -0.92 -0.04 -0.74
CA SER A 73 -1.19 -1.47 -0.90
C SER A 73 -1.78 -1.80 -2.27
N THR A 74 -2.70 -0.97 -2.75
CA THR A 74 -3.30 -1.11 -4.09
C THR A 74 -2.24 -0.96 -5.19
N MET A 75 -1.31 -0.02 -5.05
CA MET A 75 -0.19 0.14 -5.98
C MET A 75 0.71 -1.11 -5.98
N ALA A 76 1.05 -1.65 -4.80
CA ALA A 76 1.83 -2.88 -4.70
C ALA A 76 1.14 -4.07 -5.37
N ALA A 77 -0.16 -4.25 -5.15
CA ALA A 77 -0.95 -5.30 -5.79
C ALA A 77 -0.95 -5.16 -7.32
N THR A 78 -1.18 -3.94 -7.81
CA THR A 78 -1.20 -3.63 -9.26
C THR A 78 0.12 -3.98 -9.92
N LEU A 79 1.26 -3.63 -9.32
CA LEU A 79 2.59 -3.96 -9.85
C LEU A 79 2.83 -5.47 -9.94
N ARG A 80 2.38 -6.23 -8.94
CA ARG A 80 2.46 -7.70 -8.95
C ARG A 80 1.58 -8.30 -10.04
N ASP A 81 0.41 -7.73 -10.28
CA ASP A 81 -0.50 -8.22 -11.33
C ASP A 81 0.05 -7.92 -12.73
N VAL A 82 0.64 -6.74 -12.94
CA VAL A 82 1.37 -6.41 -14.19
C VAL A 82 2.51 -7.40 -14.43
N LYS A 83 3.29 -7.71 -13.38
CA LYS A 83 4.36 -8.73 -13.47
C LYS A 83 3.82 -10.10 -13.89
N LYS A 84 2.74 -10.58 -13.26
CA LYS A 84 2.12 -11.88 -13.62
C LYS A 84 1.62 -11.88 -15.06
N GLN A 85 1.07 -10.76 -15.52
CA GLN A 85 0.60 -10.63 -16.89
C GLN A 85 1.75 -10.78 -17.88
N TYR A 86 2.90 -10.16 -17.61
CA TYR A 86 4.09 -10.36 -18.44
C TYR A 86 4.56 -11.82 -18.48
N GLU A 87 4.56 -12.52 -17.34
CA GLU A 87 4.92 -13.95 -17.27
C GLU A 87 3.96 -14.82 -18.09
N ALA A 88 2.66 -14.52 -18.04
CA ALA A 88 1.63 -15.22 -18.80
C ALA A 88 1.77 -14.98 -20.32
N ASP A 89 2.03 -13.73 -20.71
CA ASP A 89 2.22 -13.34 -22.10
C ASP A 89 3.47 -14.02 -22.70
N GLU A 90 4.56 -14.11 -21.93
CA GLU A 90 5.78 -14.82 -22.34
C GLU A 90 5.53 -16.32 -22.51
N ALA A 91 4.86 -16.97 -21.55
CA ALA A 91 4.51 -18.38 -21.65
C ALA A 91 3.62 -18.66 -22.87
N SER A 92 2.66 -17.78 -23.16
CA SER A 92 1.79 -17.86 -24.34
C SER A 92 2.58 -17.70 -25.65
N ALA A 93 3.49 -16.73 -25.71
CA ALA A 93 4.36 -16.53 -26.87
C ALA A 93 5.26 -17.75 -27.13
N ALA A 94 5.89 -18.29 -26.09
CA ALA A 94 6.71 -19.48 -26.18
C ALA A 94 5.91 -20.71 -26.66
N ALA A 95 4.68 -20.89 -26.15
CA ALA A 95 3.80 -21.96 -26.59
C ALA A 95 3.40 -21.83 -28.07
N ARG A 96 3.12 -20.61 -28.54
CA ARG A 96 2.78 -20.34 -29.95
C ARG A 96 3.95 -20.63 -30.89
N ILE A 97 5.16 -20.20 -30.52
CA ILE A 97 6.37 -20.51 -31.30
C ILE A 97 6.62 -22.03 -31.30
N GLY A 98 6.52 -22.71 -30.16
CA GLY A 98 6.67 -24.18 -30.10
C GLY A 98 5.64 -24.94 -30.93
N ALA A 99 4.42 -24.42 -31.03
CA ALA A 99 3.37 -24.98 -31.87
C ALA A 99 3.64 -24.78 -33.37
N GLU A 100 4.13 -23.60 -33.78
CA GLU A 100 4.48 -23.31 -35.18
C GLU A 100 5.68 -24.12 -35.68
N TRP A 101 6.60 -24.50 -34.78
CA TRP A 101 7.80 -25.26 -35.10
C TRP A 101 7.67 -26.77 -34.92
N SER A 102 6.51 -27.27 -34.46
CA SER A 102 6.25 -28.71 -34.41
C SER A 102 6.01 -29.23 -35.83
N PRO A 103 6.82 -30.19 -36.33
CA PRO A 103 6.63 -30.73 -37.67
C PRO A 103 5.26 -31.41 -37.75
N VAL A 104 4.45 -31.01 -38.71
CA VAL A 104 3.19 -31.67 -39.05
C VAL A 104 3.53 -33.10 -39.49
N GLN A 105 3.07 -34.11 -38.76
CA GLN A 105 3.11 -35.50 -39.21
C GLN A 105 2.05 -35.75 -40.28
#